data_AF-A0A7T2TIW2-F1
#
_entry.id   AF-A0A7T2TIW2-F1
#
_cell.length_a   1.000
_cell.length_b   1.000
_cell.length_c   1.000
_cell.angle_alpha   90.00
_cell.angle_beta   90.00
_cell.angle_gamma   90.00
#
_symmetry.space_group_name_H-M   'P 1'
#
loop_
_entity.id
_entity.type
_entity.pdbx_description
1 polymer ?
#
loop_
_entity_poly.entity_id
_entity_poly.type
_entity_poly.pdbx_seq_one_letter_code
_entity_poly.pdbx_strand_id
1 'polypeptide(L)'
;MSAESMIGVAADSATDEGLPQSFEELARRLGVRSLTLHRDEILSEAGTELDAPLIQAAAVAVVSNPWTGTGPDEDLGPATEKLAPVLAKVLTDRLLLALGAPDRVEAFGKAAVVGTAGELEHAGALIHTPYFGNIMREMLDGTSVLCFADGRAAASASIRVPMWHKTHATSRDHYQSIEVRLPDAPHADEICIIAAASSGPRPFARIGDRRTDGAVTTDILKGLIA
;
A
#
# COMPACT_ATOMS: atom_id res chain seq x y z
N MET A 1 -65.27 5.79 -14.83
CA MET A 1 -64.11 6.13 -15.66
C MET A 1 -63.15 6.88 -14.76
N SER A 2 -62.22 6.15 -14.14
CA SER A 2 -61.20 6.72 -13.26
C SER A 2 -59.87 6.30 -13.85
N ALA A 3 -59.04 7.29 -14.20
CA ALA A 3 -57.78 7.11 -14.90
C ALA A 3 -56.72 6.55 -13.94
N GLU A 4 -56.19 5.37 -14.25
CA GLU A 4 -54.98 4.85 -13.63
C GLU A 4 -53.75 5.50 -14.28
N SER A 5 -52.97 6.21 -13.47
CA SER A 5 -51.70 6.81 -13.83
C SER A 5 -50.61 5.74 -13.90
N MET A 6 -50.20 5.38 -15.11
CA MET A 6 -48.98 4.58 -15.33
C MET A 6 -47.75 5.48 -15.14
N ILE A 7 -47.12 5.39 -13.97
CA ILE A 7 -45.77 5.90 -13.74
C ILE A 7 -44.83 4.76 -14.13
N GLY A 8 -44.28 4.86 -15.34
CA GLY A 8 -43.21 3.98 -15.80
C GLY A 8 -41.95 4.28 -15.00
N VAL A 9 -41.57 3.35 -14.12
CA VAL A 9 -40.23 3.32 -13.53
C VAL A 9 -39.26 3.01 -14.67
N ALA A 10 -38.44 3.99 -15.03
CA ALA A 10 -37.31 3.78 -15.92
C ALA A 10 -36.36 2.78 -15.24
N ALA A 11 -36.29 1.58 -15.79
CA ALA A 11 -35.27 0.59 -15.43
C ALA A 11 -33.91 1.20 -15.76
N ASP A 12 -33.09 1.37 -14.74
CA ASP A 12 -31.68 1.72 -14.85
C ASP A 12 -30.99 0.63 -15.67
N SER A 13 -30.62 0.97 -16.91
CA SER A 13 -30.01 0.03 -17.84
C SER A 13 -28.54 -0.14 -17.46
N ALA A 14 -28.28 -0.97 -16.46
CA ALA A 14 -26.94 -1.51 -16.22
C ALA A 14 -26.50 -2.22 -17.51
N THR A 15 -25.55 -1.61 -18.21
CA THR A 15 -24.89 -2.21 -19.36
C THR A 15 -24.26 -3.53 -18.91
N ASP A 16 -24.65 -4.63 -19.55
CA ASP A 16 -24.06 -5.97 -19.40
C ASP A 16 -22.63 -5.97 -19.96
N GLU A 17 -21.73 -5.28 -19.27
CA GLU A 17 -20.31 -5.35 -19.53
C GLU A 17 -19.80 -6.66 -18.95
N GLY A 18 -19.73 -7.70 -19.78
CA GLY A 18 -19.26 -9.04 -19.40
C GLY A 18 -17.93 -9.04 -18.62
N LEU A 19 -17.60 -10.20 -18.02
CA LEU A 19 -16.46 -10.37 -17.11
C LEU A 19 -15.16 -9.73 -17.66
N PRO A 20 -14.37 -9.04 -16.82
CA PRO A 20 -13.11 -8.44 -17.24
C PRO A 20 -12.10 -9.53 -17.66
N GLN A 21 -11.27 -9.22 -18.66
CA GLN A 21 -10.28 -10.15 -19.21
C GLN A 21 -8.95 -10.14 -18.44
N SER A 22 -8.74 -9.14 -17.58
CA SER A 22 -7.53 -8.99 -16.73
C SER A 22 -7.81 -8.20 -15.46
N PHE A 23 -6.90 -8.29 -14.49
CA PHE A 23 -6.96 -7.43 -13.30
C PHE A 23 -6.67 -5.97 -13.61
N GLU A 24 -5.87 -5.65 -14.64
CA GLU A 24 -5.70 -4.28 -15.12
C GLU A 24 -6.99 -3.68 -15.68
N GLU A 25 -7.74 -4.47 -16.46
CA GLU A 25 -9.04 -4.05 -16.98
C GLU A 25 -10.03 -3.83 -15.84
N LEU A 26 -10.10 -4.78 -14.89
CA LEU A 26 -10.96 -4.64 -13.71
C LEU A 26 -10.57 -3.40 -12.89
N ALA A 27 -9.28 -3.18 -12.63
CA ALA A 27 -8.79 -1.99 -11.93
C ALA A 27 -9.24 -0.70 -12.63
N ARG A 28 -9.16 -0.64 -13.97
CA ARG A 28 -9.64 0.52 -14.74
C ARG A 28 -11.15 0.72 -14.61
N ARG A 29 -11.94 -0.35 -14.73
CA ARG A 29 -13.41 -0.29 -14.52
C ARG A 29 -13.78 0.17 -13.11
N LEU A 30 -12.89 -0.06 -12.13
CA LEU A 30 -13.01 0.36 -10.75
C LEU A 30 -12.47 1.77 -10.45
N GLY A 31 -12.06 2.53 -11.47
CA GLY A 31 -11.62 3.92 -11.31
C GLY A 31 -10.13 4.09 -11.01
N VAL A 32 -9.30 3.08 -11.24
CA VAL A 32 -7.83 3.26 -11.22
C VAL A 32 -7.42 4.08 -12.44
N ARG A 33 -7.00 5.32 -12.21
CA ARG A 33 -6.53 6.27 -13.24
C ARG A 33 -5.12 5.94 -13.71
N SER A 34 -4.22 5.59 -12.79
CA SER A 34 -2.82 5.34 -13.13
C SER A 34 -2.17 4.28 -12.25
N LEU A 35 -1.15 3.63 -12.81
CA LEU A 35 -0.29 2.66 -12.14
C LEU A 35 1.17 3.03 -12.41
N THR A 36 1.95 3.21 -11.35
CA THR A 36 3.38 3.56 -11.45
C THR A 36 4.21 2.52 -10.71
N LEU A 37 5.41 2.22 -11.22
CA LEU A 37 6.39 1.37 -10.57
C LEU A 37 7.69 2.15 -10.41
N HIS A 38 8.09 2.38 -9.17
CA HIS A 38 9.39 2.94 -8.80
C HIS A 38 10.31 1.78 -8.39
N ARG A 39 11.56 1.76 -8.88
CA ARG A 39 12.53 0.69 -8.59
C ARG A 39 13.93 1.29 -8.44
N ASP A 40 14.52 1.04 -7.28
CA ASP A 40 15.89 1.42 -6.95
C ASP A 40 16.77 0.17 -6.92
N GLU A 41 17.97 0.29 -7.51
CA GLU A 41 19.06 -0.68 -7.35
C GLU A 41 20.19 -0.02 -6.58
N ILE A 42 20.50 -0.57 -5.41
CA ILE A 42 21.61 -0.12 -4.57
C ILE A 42 22.77 -1.06 -4.82
N LEU A 43 23.80 -0.56 -5.51
CA LEU A 43 24.99 -1.32 -5.89
C LEU A 43 26.10 -1.23 -4.82
N SER A 44 26.15 -0.08 -4.13
CA SER A 44 27.11 0.20 -3.08
C SER A 44 26.51 1.14 -2.04
N GLU A 45 27.08 1.13 -0.84
CA GLU A 45 26.71 2.03 0.25
C GLU A 45 27.98 2.31 1.07
N ALA A 46 28.09 3.47 1.74
CA ALA A 46 29.27 3.82 2.54
C ALA A 46 30.64 3.58 1.85
N GLY A 47 30.70 3.72 0.52
CA GLY A 47 31.92 3.51 -0.28
C GLY A 47 32.33 2.03 -0.46
N THR A 48 31.45 1.07 -0.17
CA THR A 48 31.69 -0.37 -0.31
C THR A 48 30.63 -0.99 -1.21
N GLU A 49 31.05 -1.76 -2.21
CA GLU A 49 30.16 -2.52 -3.10
C GLU A 49 29.43 -3.63 -2.33
N LEU A 50 28.19 -3.92 -2.72
CA LEU A 50 27.43 -5.04 -2.17
C LEU A 50 27.75 -6.33 -2.94
N ASP A 51 27.70 -7.47 -2.25
CA ASP A 51 27.89 -8.79 -2.89
C ASP A 51 26.87 -9.05 -4.01
N ALA A 52 25.67 -8.48 -3.86
CA ALA A 52 24.64 -8.41 -4.88
C ALA A 52 23.85 -7.09 -4.73
N PRO A 53 23.32 -6.53 -5.84
CA PRO A 53 22.45 -5.35 -5.78
C PRO A 53 21.25 -5.57 -4.86
N LEU A 54 21.03 -4.63 -3.94
CA LEU A 54 19.78 -4.58 -3.18
C LEU A 54 18.72 -3.87 -4.03
N ILE A 55 17.62 -4.57 -4.31
CA ILE A 55 16.51 -4.04 -5.11
C ILE A 55 15.40 -3.63 -4.17
N GLN A 56 14.98 -2.37 -4.24
CA GLN A 56 13.77 -1.89 -3.59
C GLN A 56 12.79 -1.44 -4.67
N ALA A 57 11.50 -1.69 -4.46
CA ALA A 57 10.47 -1.21 -5.37
C ALA A 57 9.22 -0.75 -4.62
N ALA A 58 8.52 0.20 -5.22
CA ALA A 58 7.20 0.64 -4.81
C ALA A 58 6.28 0.70 -6.03
N ALA A 59 5.15 0.00 -5.95
CA ALA A 59 4.08 0.11 -6.91
C ALA A 59 2.99 1.05 -6.35
N VAL A 60 2.48 1.95 -7.19
CA VAL A 60 1.47 2.95 -6.83
C VAL A 60 0.26 2.80 -7.75
N ALA A 61 -0.94 2.78 -7.17
CA ALA A 61 -2.21 2.89 -7.88
C ALA A 61 -2.87 4.19 -7.45
N VAL A 62 -3.28 5.01 -8.41
CA VAL A 62 -4.11 6.18 -8.16
C VAL A 62 -5.53 5.84 -8.54
N VAL A 63 -6.45 5.87 -7.57
CA VAL A 63 -7.85 5.47 -7.73
C VAL A 63 -8.76 6.62 -7.33
N SER A 64 -9.88 6.79 -8.03
CA SER A 64 -10.95 7.68 -7.60
C SER A 64 -11.42 7.30 -6.20
N ASN A 65 -11.63 8.29 -5.34
CA ASN A 65 -12.12 8.10 -3.99
C ASN A 65 -13.66 7.99 -4.01
N PRO A 66 -14.23 6.80 -3.77
CA PRO A 66 -15.68 6.58 -3.87
C PRO A 66 -16.46 7.28 -2.73
N TRP A 67 -15.76 7.74 -1.70
CA TRP A 67 -16.33 8.37 -0.51
C TRP A 67 -16.16 9.89 -0.50
N THR A 68 -15.81 10.50 -1.64
CA THR A 68 -15.70 11.96 -1.72
C THR A 68 -17.06 12.61 -1.45
N GLY A 69 -17.11 13.51 -0.46
CA GLY A 69 -18.34 14.23 -0.09
C GLY A 69 -19.32 13.44 0.77
N THR A 70 -18.98 12.20 1.17
CA THR A 70 -19.75 11.45 2.18
C THR A 70 -19.45 11.98 3.58
N GLY A 71 -20.33 11.68 4.53
CA GLY A 71 -20.15 12.01 5.95
C GLY A 71 -19.46 10.87 6.73
N PRO A 72 -19.12 11.10 8.01
CA PRO A 72 -18.43 10.12 8.86
C PRO A 72 -19.28 8.88 9.22
N ASP A 73 -20.59 8.91 8.96
CA ASP A 73 -21.50 7.79 9.18
C ASP A 73 -21.61 6.84 7.97
N GLU A 74 -20.89 7.13 6.89
CA GLU A 74 -20.87 6.30 5.67
C GLU A 74 -20.24 4.93 5.95
N ASP A 75 -20.86 3.87 5.44
CA ASP A 75 -20.29 2.52 5.50
C ASP A 75 -19.23 2.34 4.40
N LEU A 76 -17.97 2.29 4.80
CA LEU A 76 -16.84 2.13 3.87
C LEU A 76 -16.65 0.67 3.40
N GLY A 77 -17.36 -0.29 4.00
CA GLY A 77 -17.21 -1.72 3.75
C GLY A 77 -17.45 -2.12 2.29
N PRO A 78 -18.61 -1.85 1.68
CA PRO A 78 -18.94 -2.32 0.33
C PRO A 78 -17.92 -1.93 -0.75
N ALA A 79 -17.44 -0.68 -0.71
CA ALA A 79 -16.43 -0.21 -1.64
C ALA A 79 -15.04 -0.82 -1.34
N THR A 80 -14.72 -1.03 -0.07
CA THR A 80 -13.47 -1.69 0.37
C THR A 80 -13.37 -3.12 -0.17
N GLU A 81 -14.42 -3.93 0.01
CA GLU A 81 -14.44 -5.34 -0.43
C GLU A 81 -14.22 -5.47 -1.94
N LYS A 82 -14.72 -4.50 -2.71
CA LYS A 82 -14.60 -4.45 -4.17
C LYS A 82 -13.22 -3.96 -4.63
N LEU A 83 -12.70 -2.91 -4.01
CA LEU A 83 -11.49 -2.21 -4.47
C LEU A 83 -10.19 -2.83 -3.95
N ALA A 84 -10.12 -3.08 -2.64
CA ALA A 84 -8.87 -3.42 -1.97
C ALA A 84 -8.19 -4.71 -2.50
N PRO A 85 -8.91 -5.82 -2.80
CA PRO A 85 -8.29 -7.02 -3.36
C PRO A 85 -7.69 -6.80 -4.75
N VAL A 86 -8.37 -6.01 -5.59
CA VAL A 86 -7.91 -5.72 -6.95
C VAL A 86 -6.66 -4.84 -6.90
N LEU A 87 -6.66 -3.82 -6.03
CA LEU A 87 -5.51 -2.96 -5.78
C LEU A 87 -4.31 -3.79 -5.27
N ALA A 88 -4.51 -4.67 -4.30
CA ALA A 88 -3.45 -5.55 -3.81
C ALA A 88 -2.87 -6.43 -4.92
N LYS A 89 -3.72 -7.02 -5.77
CA LYS A 89 -3.29 -7.86 -6.89
C LYS A 89 -2.43 -7.10 -7.88
N VAL A 90 -2.93 -5.98 -8.43
CA VAL A 90 -2.22 -5.25 -9.50
C VAL A 90 -0.92 -4.59 -9.00
N LEU A 91 -0.86 -4.20 -7.73
CA LEU A 91 0.34 -3.66 -7.12
C LEU A 91 1.37 -4.76 -6.81
N THR A 92 0.92 -5.89 -6.29
CA THR A 92 1.83 -7.00 -5.95
C THR A 92 2.41 -7.64 -7.21
N ASP A 93 1.65 -7.76 -8.30
CA ASP A 93 2.17 -8.21 -9.61
C ASP A 93 3.34 -7.32 -10.08
N ARG A 94 3.25 -6.02 -9.87
CA ARG A 94 4.31 -5.06 -10.23
C ARG A 94 5.53 -5.18 -9.34
N LEU A 95 5.35 -5.49 -8.06
CA LEU A 95 6.47 -5.82 -7.18
C LEU A 95 7.17 -7.10 -7.63
N LEU A 96 6.41 -8.15 -8.00
CA LEU A 96 6.98 -9.39 -8.53
C LEU A 96 7.71 -9.17 -9.86
N LEU A 97 7.20 -8.28 -10.72
CA LEU A 97 7.91 -7.86 -11.94
C LEU A 97 9.25 -7.18 -11.63
N ALA A 98 9.31 -6.37 -10.57
CA ALA A 98 10.49 -5.59 -10.20
C ALA A 98 11.56 -6.37 -9.40
N LEU A 99 11.13 -7.26 -8.50
CA LEU A 99 11.99 -7.99 -7.57
C LEU A 99 12.22 -9.47 -7.97
N GLY A 100 11.33 -10.04 -8.77
CA GLY A 100 11.32 -11.47 -9.12
C GLY A 100 10.27 -12.26 -8.34
N ALA A 101 10.50 -13.57 -8.22
CA ALA A 101 9.59 -14.49 -7.54
C ALA A 101 9.45 -14.16 -6.03
N PRO A 102 8.38 -14.64 -5.35
CA PRO A 102 8.11 -14.32 -3.94
C PRO A 102 9.27 -14.60 -2.98
N ASP A 103 10.09 -15.62 -3.25
CA ASP A 103 11.29 -15.99 -2.49
C ASP A 103 12.40 -14.93 -2.54
N ARG A 104 12.40 -14.07 -3.56
CA ARG A 104 13.30 -12.92 -3.68
C ARG A 104 12.88 -11.72 -2.83
N VAL A 105 11.69 -11.73 -2.24
CA VAL A 105 11.19 -10.64 -1.40
C VAL A 105 11.49 -10.96 0.07
N GLU A 106 12.23 -10.08 0.75
CA GLU A 106 12.58 -10.24 2.16
C GLU A 106 11.82 -9.27 3.06
N ALA A 107 11.51 -8.05 2.60
CA ALA A 107 10.76 -7.06 3.36
C ALA A 107 9.62 -6.46 2.54
N PHE A 108 8.56 -6.04 3.22
CA PHE A 108 7.41 -5.39 2.60
C PHE A 108 6.79 -4.28 3.44
N GLY A 109 5.99 -3.45 2.79
CA GLY A 109 5.25 -2.36 3.41
C GLY A 109 4.11 -1.89 2.52
N LYS A 110 3.23 -1.07 3.09
CA LYS A 110 2.10 -0.47 2.37
C LYS A 110 1.96 1.00 2.76
N ALA A 111 1.35 1.80 1.89
CA ALA A 111 0.96 3.15 2.28
C ALA A 111 -0.28 3.61 1.53
N ALA A 112 -0.91 4.67 2.04
CA ALA A 112 -2.01 5.33 1.36
C ALA A 112 -1.92 6.86 1.53
N VAL A 113 -2.20 7.61 0.47
CA VAL A 113 -2.29 9.08 0.52
C VAL A 113 -3.63 9.50 -0.05
N VAL A 114 -4.47 10.10 0.79
CA VAL A 114 -5.79 10.58 0.41
C VAL A 114 -5.69 12.01 -0.10
N GLY A 115 -6.43 12.31 -1.17
CA GLY A 115 -6.63 13.66 -1.67
C GLY A 115 -7.34 14.56 -0.65
N THR A 116 -7.25 15.87 -0.85
CA THR A 116 -7.74 16.86 0.13
C THR A 116 -9.25 16.88 0.33
N ALA A 117 -10.04 16.29 -0.59
CA ALA A 117 -11.50 16.17 -0.44
C ALA A 117 -11.93 14.90 0.31
N GLY A 118 -10.99 14.03 0.71
CA GLY A 118 -11.26 12.87 1.55
C GLY A 118 -10.79 13.01 2.99
N GLU A 119 -10.90 11.92 3.73
CA GLU A 119 -10.44 11.78 5.11
C GLU A 119 -9.52 10.57 5.30
N LEU A 120 -8.84 10.51 6.45
CA LEU A 120 -7.85 9.46 6.73
C LEU A 120 -8.46 8.06 6.77
N GLU A 121 -9.73 7.93 7.18
CA GLU A 121 -10.41 6.64 7.22
C GLU A 121 -10.57 6.04 5.82
N HIS A 122 -10.66 6.86 4.76
CA HIS A 122 -10.68 6.38 3.36
C HIS A 122 -9.38 5.65 2.98
N ALA A 123 -8.23 6.09 3.50
CA ALA A 123 -6.98 5.35 3.37
C ALA A 123 -7.05 4.04 4.17
N GLY A 124 -7.46 4.13 5.43
CA GLY A 124 -7.56 2.98 6.33
C GLY A 124 -8.47 1.87 5.79
N ALA A 125 -9.61 2.23 5.20
CA ALA A 125 -10.54 1.33 4.55
C ALA A 125 -9.82 0.46 3.49
N LEU A 126 -8.98 1.07 2.65
CA LEU A 126 -8.29 0.37 1.57
C LEU A 126 -7.03 -0.39 1.99
N ILE A 127 -6.32 0.03 3.04
CA ILE A 127 -5.05 -0.62 3.42
C ILE A 127 -5.10 -1.41 4.73
N HIS A 128 -5.94 -1.06 5.71
CA HIS A 128 -5.94 -1.65 7.06
C HIS A 128 -6.89 -2.83 7.23
N THR A 129 -7.70 -3.14 6.23
CA THR A 129 -8.57 -4.32 6.22
C THR A 129 -7.86 -5.56 5.65
N PRO A 130 -8.39 -6.78 5.89
CA PRO A 130 -7.81 -8.01 5.36
C PRO A 130 -7.74 -8.06 3.83
N TYR A 131 -8.65 -7.38 3.13
CA TYR A 131 -8.81 -7.43 1.68
C TYR A 131 -7.57 -6.99 0.90
N PHE A 132 -6.79 -6.04 1.41
CA PHE A 132 -5.49 -5.68 0.82
C PHE A 132 -4.36 -6.53 1.41
N GLY A 133 -4.27 -6.52 2.74
CA GLY A 133 -3.10 -7.06 3.43
C GLY A 133 -2.94 -8.58 3.32
N ASN A 134 -4.04 -9.35 3.34
CA ASN A 134 -3.97 -10.81 3.20
C ASN A 134 -3.53 -11.20 1.78
N ILE A 135 -4.12 -10.58 0.76
CA ILE A 135 -3.78 -10.86 -0.64
C ILE A 135 -2.29 -10.60 -0.90
N MET A 136 -1.77 -9.45 -0.47
CA MET A 136 -0.35 -9.15 -0.63
C MET A 136 0.54 -10.12 0.15
N ARG A 137 0.14 -10.52 1.36
CA ARG A 137 0.88 -11.54 2.15
C ARG A 137 0.92 -12.88 1.45
N GLU A 138 -0.22 -13.39 0.99
CA GLU A 138 -0.32 -14.68 0.30
C GLU A 138 0.50 -14.69 -0.99
N MET A 139 0.44 -13.61 -1.78
CA MET A 139 1.20 -13.49 -3.02
C MET A 139 2.72 -13.39 -2.81
N LEU A 140 3.18 -12.96 -1.64
CA LEU A 140 4.60 -12.74 -1.32
C LEU A 140 5.17 -13.75 -0.32
N ASP A 141 4.42 -14.81 0.01
CA ASP A 141 4.76 -15.78 1.06
C ASP A 141 5.12 -15.11 2.40
N GLY A 142 4.38 -14.07 2.76
CA GLY A 142 4.57 -13.28 3.98
C GLY A 142 3.54 -13.61 5.06
N THR A 143 3.93 -13.45 6.32
CA THR A 143 3.07 -13.69 7.50
C THR A 143 3.04 -12.51 8.46
N SER A 144 4.00 -11.60 8.37
CA SER A 144 4.06 -10.40 9.18
C SER A 144 2.98 -9.40 8.79
N VAL A 145 2.52 -8.61 9.76
CA VAL A 145 1.73 -7.40 9.47
C VAL A 145 2.51 -6.56 8.46
N LEU A 146 1.86 -5.92 7.50
CA LEU A 146 2.55 -4.98 6.61
C LEU A 146 2.77 -3.68 7.37
N CYS A 147 4.02 -3.24 7.51
CA CYS A 147 4.31 -1.91 8.06
C CYS A 147 3.65 -0.85 7.17
N PHE A 148 3.21 0.25 7.78
CA PHE A 148 2.39 1.21 7.06
C PHE A 148 2.69 2.67 7.35
N ALA A 149 2.34 3.51 6.38
CA ALA A 149 2.19 4.94 6.54
C ALA A 149 0.91 5.37 5.81
N ASP A 150 0.15 6.28 6.39
CA ASP A 150 -0.98 6.90 5.72
C ASP A 150 -1.00 8.41 5.98
N GLY A 151 -1.72 9.13 5.14
CA GLY A 151 -1.83 10.57 5.27
C GLY A 151 -2.79 11.18 4.27
N ARG A 152 -2.98 12.49 4.42
CA ARG A 152 -3.74 13.32 3.48
C ARG A 152 -2.83 14.39 2.92
N ALA A 153 -2.84 14.56 1.60
CA ALA A 153 -2.01 15.56 0.94
C ALA A 153 -2.64 16.07 -0.36
N ALA A 154 -2.17 17.22 -0.83
CA ALA A 154 -2.43 17.68 -2.19
C ALA A 154 -1.55 16.89 -3.18
N ALA A 155 -1.82 17.08 -4.47
CA ALA A 155 -1.03 16.49 -5.55
C ALA A 155 0.46 16.88 -5.46
N SER A 156 1.32 16.05 -6.05
CA SER A 156 2.78 16.24 -6.05
C SER A 156 3.47 15.98 -4.70
N ALA A 157 2.78 15.33 -3.76
CA ALA A 157 3.33 14.95 -2.47
C ALA A 157 4.38 13.81 -2.58
N SER A 158 5.05 13.54 -1.46
CA SER A 158 5.93 12.39 -1.28
C SER A 158 5.54 11.62 -0.02
N ILE A 159 5.68 10.30 -0.04
CA ILE A 159 5.50 9.46 1.14
C ILE A 159 6.67 8.49 1.28
N ARG A 160 7.12 8.27 2.52
CA ARG A 160 8.14 7.28 2.85
C ARG A 160 7.44 6.03 3.37
N VAL A 161 7.54 4.94 2.61
CA VAL A 161 6.87 3.68 2.94
C VAL A 161 7.80 2.83 3.80
N PRO A 162 7.48 2.60 5.08
CA PRO A 162 8.30 1.76 5.93
C PRO A 162 8.14 0.28 5.55
N MET A 163 9.20 -0.49 5.72
CA MET A 163 9.23 -1.92 5.46
C MET A 163 9.93 -2.65 6.61
N TRP A 164 9.50 -3.87 6.87
CA TRP A 164 10.20 -4.84 7.73
C TRP A 164 10.09 -6.24 7.14
N HIS A 165 10.77 -7.22 7.72
CA HIS A 165 10.83 -8.56 7.15
C HIS A 165 9.44 -9.21 7.00
N LYS A 166 9.20 -9.86 5.86
CA LYS A 166 7.89 -10.38 5.47
C LYS A 166 7.35 -11.48 6.38
N THR A 167 8.21 -12.22 7.07
CA THR A 167 7.82 -13.28 8.03
C THR A 167 8.35 -13.07 9.45
N HIS A 168 9.17 -12.04 9.67
CA HIS A 168 9.82 -11.77 10.96
C HIS A 168 9.85 -10.27 11.24
N ALA A 169 8.69 -9.65 11.48
CA ALA A 169 8.57 -8.20 11.73
C ALA A 169 9.49 -7.64 12.83
N THR A 170 10.09 -8.49 13.68
CA THR A 170 11.07 -8.08 14.69
C THR A 170 12.52 -8.07 14.20
N SER A 171 12.80 -8.54 12.98
CA SER A 171 14.14 -8.54 12.39
C SER A 171 14.62 -7.11 12.17
N ARG A 172 15.56 -6.67 13.01
CA ARG A 172 16.05 -5.29 13.01
C ARG A 172 16.81 -4.99 11.74
N ASP A 173 17.39 -5.98 11.09
CA ASP A 173 18.13 -5.80 9.83
C ASP A 173 17.24 -5.29 8.69
N HIS A 174 15.94 -5.58 8.76
CA HIS A 174 14.97 -5.26 7.72
C HIS A 174 14.20 -3.96 7.94
N TYR A 175 14.41 -3.25 9.05
CA TYR A 175 13.79 -1.95 9.28
C TYR A 175 14.35 -0.91 8.30
N GLN A 176 13.58 -0.61 7.27
CA GLN A 176 14.00 0.26 6.17
C GLN A 176 12.79 0.98 5.57
N SER A 177 13.02 1.84 4.59
CA SER A 177 11.94 2.55 3.90
C SER A 177 12.36 2.95 2.51
N ILE A 178 11.39 3.04 1.59
CA ILE A 178 11.56 3.61 0.26
C ILE A 178 10.78 4.92 0.16
N GLU A 179 11.36 5.95 -0.48
CA GLU A 179 10.66 7.21 -0.76
C GLU A 179 9.93 7.12 -2.09
N VAL A 180 8.66 7.51 -2.08
CA VAL A 180 7.81 7.49 -3.27
C VAL A 180 7.31 8.91 -3.53
N ARG A 181 7.61 9.41 -4.74
CA ARG A 181 7.09 10.68 -5.25
C ARG A 181 5.78 10.42 -5.98
N LEU A 182 4.81 11.31 -5.84
CA LEU A 182 3.48 11.21 -6.47
C LEU A 182 3.26 12.42 -7.39
N PRO A 183 3.89 12.48 -8.59
CA PRO A 183 4.08 13.73 -9.33
C PRO A 183 2.80 14.49 -9.68
N ASP A 184 1.72 13.76 -10.01
CA ASP A 184 0.40 14.29 -10.37
C ASP A 184 -0.71 13.59 -9.56
N ALA A 185 -0.44 13.27 -8.29
CA ALA A 185 -1.38 12.54 -7.44
C ALA A 185 -1.15 12.78 -5.94
N PRO A 186 -2.16 12.51 -5.09
CA PRO A 186 -3.57 12.34 -5.46
C PRO A 186 -4.18 13.68 -5.89
N HIS A 187 -5.10 13.69 -6.87
CA HIS A 187 -6.05 14.80 -7.02
C HIS A 187 -6.99 14.83 -5.82
N ALA A 188 -7.78 15.91 -5.67
CA ALA A 188 -8.54 16.16 -4.45
C ALA A 188 -9.49 15.00 -4.08
N ASP A 189 -10.09 14.37 -5.08
CA ASP A 189 -11.05 13.27 -5.03
C ASP A 189 -10.41 11.90 -5.31
N GLU A 190 -9.11 11.74 -5.08
CA GLU A 190 -8.38 10.50 -5.32
C GLU A 190 -7.71 9.92 -4.07
N ILE A 191 -7.28 8.67 -4.17
CA ILE A 191 -6.42 8.00 -3.20
C ILE A 191 -5.25 7.36 -3.94
N CYS A 192 -4.03 7.60 -3.48
CA CYS A 192 -2.87 6.82 -3.88
C CYS A 192 -2.71 5.63 -2.94
N ILE A 193 -2.71 4.41 -3.46
CA ILE A 193 -2.42 3.19 -2.72
C ILE A 193 -1.06 2.66 -3.16
N ILE A 194 -0.20 2.38 -2.20
CA ILE A 194 1.20 2.01 -2.43
C ILE A 194 1.48 0.66 -1.78
N ALA A 195 2.11 -0.23 -2.52
CA ALA A 195 2.75 -1.44 -2.02
C ALA A 195 4.26 -1.30 -2.22
N ALA A 196 5.07 -1.64 -1.22
CA ALA A 196 6.52 -1.60 -1.31
C ALA A 196 7.15 -2.93 -0.90
N ALA A 197 8.28 -3.25 -1.50
CA ALA A 197 9.07 -4.44 -1.18
C ALA A 197 10.57 -4.20 -1.35
N SER A 198 11.36 -4.99 -0.63
CA SER A 198 12.82 -5.03 -0.74
C SER A 198 13.29 -6.47 -0.91
N SER A 199 14.33 -6.66 -1.74
CA SER A 199 14.94 -7.97 -1.97
C SER A 199 15.90 -8.42 -0.87
N GLY A 200 16.07 -7.60 0.18
CA GLY A 200 17.02 -7.85 1.25
C GLY A 200 16.91 -6.87 2.43
N PRO A 201 17.78 -7.04 3.45
CA PRO A 201 17.91 -6.14 4.58
C PRO A 201 18.59 -4.83 4.18
N ARG A 202 18.80 -3.93 5.15
CA ARG A 202 19.69 -2.78 4.95
C ARG A 202 21.09 -3.24 4.53
N PRO A 203 21.79 -2.51 3.64
CA PRO A 203 23.09 -2.91 3.08
C PRO A 203 24.16 -3.37 4.08
N PHE A 204 24.25 -2.73 5.24
CA PHE A 204 25.24 -3.07 6.27
C PHE A 204 24.60 -3.12 7.66
N ALA A 205 23.59 -3.97 7.84
CA ALA A 205 22.94 -4.13 9.14
C ALA A 205 23.92 -4.63 10.21
N ARG A 206 24.09 -3.85 11.30
CA ARG A 206 25.10 -4.09 12.34
C ARG A 206 24.74 -3.55 13.72
N ILE A 207 23.44 -3.48 14.02
CA ILE A 207 22.90 -2.85 15.24
C ILE A 207 22.19 -3.85 16.16
N GLY A 208 22.52 -5.14 16.03
CA GLY A 208 21.90 -6.24 16.77
C GLY A 208 20.47 -6.56 16.30
N ASP A 209 19.76 -7.43 17.02
CA ASP A 209 18.38 -7.82 16.72
C ASP A 209 17.49 -7.88 17.96
N ARG A 210 16.18 -7.59 17.80
CA ARG A 210 15.21 -7.65 18.90
C ARG A 210 15.14 -9.01 19.58
N ARG A 211 15.42 -10.09 18.83
CA ARG A 211 15.45 -11.46 19.36
C ARG A 211 16.61 -11.71 20.32
N THR A 212 17.61 -10.82 20.32
CA THR A 212 18.86 -10.96 21.09
C THR A 212 19.09 -9.84 22.10
N ASP A 213 18.20 -8.85 22.15
CA ASP A 213 18.33 -7.75 23.10
C ASP A 213 18.26 -8.26 24.55
N GLY A 214 19.13 -7.71 25.40
CA GLY A 214 18.98 -7.83 26.85
C GLY A 214 17.84 -6.96 27.38
N ALA A 215 17.48 -7.14 28.66
CA ALA A 215 16.51 -6.28 29.31
C ALA A 215 17.09 -4.85 29.47
N VAL A 216 16.45 -3.87 28.85
CA VAL A 216 16.73 -2.45 29.03
C VAL A 216 15.49 -1.80 29.65
N THR A 217 15.63 -1.26 30.85
CA THR A 217 14.56 -0.52 31.56
C THR A 217 14.91 0.96 31.63
N THR A 218 13.97 1.78 32.09
CA THR A 218 14.20 3.21 32.34
C THR A 218 15.27 3.46 33.42
N ASP A 219 15.71 2.43 34.16
CA ASP A 219 16.80 2.55 35.13
C ASP A 219 18.13 2.97 34.50
N ILE A 220 18.36 2.63 33.22
CA ILE A 220 19.57 3.06 32.49
C ILE A 220 19.70 4.59 32.41
N LEU A 221 18.59 5.31 32.60
CA LEU A 221 18.55 6.77 32.57
C LEU A 221 18.86 7.43 33.93
N LYS A 222 18.81 6.67 35.04
CA LYS A 222 19.06 7.21 36.38
C LYS A 222 20.50 7.69 36.49
N GLY A 223 20.68 8.90 37.02
CA GLY A 223 22.00 9.50 37.23
C GLY A 223 22.68 10.04 35.98
N LEU A 224 22.00 10.07 34.82
CA LEU A 224 22.52 10.73 33.61
C LEU A 224 22.44 12.26 33.69
N ILE A 225 21.58 12.80 34.56
CA ILE A 225 21.42 14.23 34.83
C ILE A 225 21.32 14.46 36.35
N ALA A 226 21.69 15.67 36.78
CA ALA A 226 21.70 16.11 38.17
C ALA A 226 20.30 16.42 38.71
#